data_AF-A0A950H5F1-F1
#
_entry.id   AF-A0A950H5F1-F1
#
_cell.length_a   1.000
_cell.length_b   1.000
_cell.length_c   1.000
_cell.angle_alpha   90.00
_cell.angle_beta   90.00
_cell.angle_gamma   90.00
#
_symmetry.space_group_name_H-M   'P 1'
#
loop_
_entity.id
_entity.type
_entity.pdbx_description
1 polymer ?
#
loop_
_entity_poly.entity_id
_entity_poly.type
_entity_poly.pdbx_seq_one_letter_code
_entity_poly.pdbx_strand_id
1 'polypeptide(L)'
;MSVRVMIPADSAAISVGANRVARAIADEAAARGVALTIVRTGSRGLFWLEPMIEVETPQGRFAYGPVAPADVASLFDADFTAARAHPKALGLVEEIDTLKRQQRLIFSRCGVVDPLSLDDYRRHGGLAGLERALALGPTQTIEEVLASGLRGRGGAGFPTGIKWRTVAGVAADQKYVVCNADEGDSGTFADRMLMEGDPFLLIEGMAIAALAVGATRGYVYIRSEYPHAFATFSAALDRARAAGLLGPDMLGSGRAFDIEARLGAGAYICGEETSLLESLEGKRGQVRAKPPLPAISGLFGKPSVINNVLSFASTPWILANGGKAYAEYGVGRSRGSQPFQLAGNVKRGGLVELAFGATIR
;
A
#
# COMPACT_ATOMS: atom_id res chain seq x y z
N MET A 1 26.71 -17.12 -7.55
CA MET A 1 25.63 -16.39 -6.84
C MET A 1 24.31 -16.85 -7.42
N SER A 2 23.29 -17.06 -6.60
CA SER A 2 21.93 -17.39 -7.08
C SER A 2 21.31 -16.15 -7.72
N VAL A 3 20.78 -16.26 -8.93
CA VAL A 3 20.08 -15.15 -9.60
C VAL A 3 18.70 -14.95 -8.95
N ARG A 4 18.31 -13.71 -8.68
CA ARG A 4 16.99 -13.39 -8.13
C ARG A 4 16.00 -13.17 -9.26
N VAL A 5 14.90 -13.90 -9.21
CA VAL A 5 13.78 -13.81 -10.16
C VAL A 5 12.55 -13.36 -9.39
N MET A 6 12.02 -12.20 -9.71
CA MET A 6 10.84 -11.63 -9.07
C MET A 6 9.59 -12.07 -9.86
N ILE A 7 8.62 -12.64 -9.15
CA ILE A 7 7.36 -13.10 -9.72
C ILE A 7 6.21 -12.58 -8.85
N PRO A 8 5.34 -11.70 -9.37
CA PRO A 8 4.29 -11.10 -8.58
C PRO A 8 3.37 -12.11 -7.89
N ALA A 9 2.96 -11.79 -6.66
CA ALA A 9 1.96 -12.48 -5.86
C ALA A 9 0.73 -11.61 -5.57
N ASP A 10 0.63 -10.44 -6.21
CA ASP A 10 -0.61 -9.65 -6.25
C ASP A 10 -1.74 -10.50 -6.88
N SER A 11 -2.94 -10.37 -6.35
CA SER A 11 -4.10 -11.15 -6.73
C SER A 11 -4.49 -10.97 -8.20
N ALA A 12 -4.23 -9.80 -8.81
CA ALA A 12 -4.39 -9.62 -10.25
C ALA A 12 -3.40 -10.50 -11.04
N ALA A 13 -2.12 -10.54 -10.65
CA ALA A 13 -1.14 -11.42 -11.29
C ALA A 13 -1.44 -12.91 -11.06
N ILE A 14 -1.90 -13.28 -9.85
CA ILE A 14 -2.34 -14.64 -9.53
C ILE A 14 -3.51 -15.06 -10.44
N SER A 15 -4.49 -14.16 -10.66
CA SER A 15 -5.66 -14.44 -11.49
C SER A 15 -5.31 -14.82 -12.94
N VAL A 16 -4.20 -14.28 -13.45
CA VAL A 16 -3.67 -14.58 -14.81
C VAL A 16 -2.57 -15.63 -14.82
N GLY A 17 -2.31 -16.28 -13.67
CA GLY A 17 -1.50 -17.50 -13.59
C GLY A 17 -0.11 -17.36 -12.98
N ALA A 18 0.21 -16.27 -12.29
CA ALA A 18 1.56 -16.05 -11.73
C ALA A 18 2.04 -17.18 -10.80
N ASN A 19 1.16 -17.81 -10.02
CA ASN A 19 1.51 -18.97 -9.19
C ASN A 19 1.94 -20.19 -10.02
N ARG A 20 1.29 -20.42 -11.18
CA ARG A 20 1.68 -21.50 -12.09
C ARG A 20 3.01 -21.21 -12.77
N VAL A 21 3.26 -19.94 -13.12
CA VAL A 21 4.55 -19.48 -13.67
C VAL A 21 5.67 -19.66 -12.65
N ALA A 22 5.46 -19.26 -11.39
CA ALA A 22 6.45 -19.44 -10.32
C ALA A 22 6.83 -20.91 -10.12
N ARG A 23 5.82 -21.81 -10.12
CA ARG A 23 6.05 -23.25 -10.02
C ARG A 23 6.81 -23.78 -11.23
N ALA A 24 6.39 -23.42 -12.45
CA ALA A 24 7.05 -23.86 -13.68
C ALA A 24 8.51 -23.40 -13.73
N ILE A 25 8.82 -22.17 -13.31
CA ILE A 25 10.21 -21.66 -13.24
C ILE A 25 11.03 -22.45 -12.20
N ALA A 26 10.46 -22.76 -11.04
CA ALA A 26 11.15 -23.55 -10.02
C ALA A 26 11.45 -24.98 -10.51
N ASP A 27 10.46 -25.64 -11.13
CA ASP A 27 10.57 -27.00 -11.65
C ASP A 27 11.60 -27.06 -12.80
N GLU A 28 11.56 -26.10 -13.74
CA GLU A 28 12.50 -26.02 -14.87
C GLU A 28 13.94 -25.71 -14.40
N ALA A 29 14.10 -24.82 -13.42
CA ALA A 29 15.40 -24.51 -12.83
C ALA A 29 16.02 -25.76 -12.18
N ALA A 30 15.22 -26.53 -11.44
CA ALA A 30 15.67 -27.78 -10.84
C ALA A 30 16.06 -28.82 -11.91
N ALA A 31 15.25 -28.97 -12.96
CA ALA A 31 15.51 -29.90 -14.06
C ALA A 31 16.81 -29.57 -14.82
N ARG A 32 17.13 -28.28 -14.98
CA ARG A 32 18.33 -27.80 -15.67
C ARG A 32 19.55 -27.57 -14.76
N GLY A 33 19.40 -27.76 -13.45
CA GLY A 33 20.47 -27.48 -12.48
C GLY A 33 20.84 -25.99 -12.38
N VAL A 34 19.89 -25.09 -12.67
CA VAL A 34 20.10 -23.63 -12.59
C VAL A 34 19.78 -23.14 -11.18
N ALA A 35 20.76 -22.53 -10.52
CA ALA A 35 20.57 -21.95 -9.19
C ALA A 35 19.90 -20.57 -9.29
N LEU A 36 18.66 -20.47 -8.86
CA LEU A 36 17.92 -19.20 -8.76
C LEU A 36 17.10 -19.10 -7.46
N THR A 37 16.77 -17.88 -7.07
CA THR A 37 15.92 -17.55 -5.93
C THR A 37 14.68 -16.83 -6.44
N ILE A 38 13.51 -17.43 -6.23
CA ILE A 38 12.23 -16.79 -6.56
C ILE A 38 11.81 -15.87 -5.42
N VAL A 39 11.59 -14.60 -5.73
CA VAL A 39 11.06 -13.59 -4.81
C VAL A 39 9.62 -13.28 -5.22
N ARG A 40 8.68 -13.44 -4.29
CA ARG A 40 7.25 -13.19 -4.55
C ARG A 40 6.91 -11.74 -4.21
N THR A 41 7.08 -10.85 -5.18
CA THR A 41 6.85 -9.40 -5.02
C THR A 41 5.37 -9.02 -5.10
N GLY A 42 5.04 -7.75 -4.84
CA GLY A 42 3.81 -7.16 -5.35
C GLY A 42 3.79 -7.06 -6.90
N SER A 43 2.75 -6.45 -7.46
CA SER A 43 2.71 -6.08 -8.89
C SER A 43 3.26 -4.67 -9.10
N ARG A 44 3.93 -4.45 -10.25
CA ARG A 44 4.26 -3.09 -10.73
C ARG A 44 3.02 -2.28 -11.15
N GLY A 45 1.85 -2.90 -11.26
CA GLY A 45 0.60 -2.26 -11.68
C GLY A 45 0.46 -2.11 -13.19
N LEU A 46 1.21 -2.87 -13.98
CA LEU A 46 1.11 -2.91 -15.44
C LEU A 46 0.31 -4.16 -15.85
N PHE A 47 -0.98 -4.21 -15.52
CA PHE A 47 -1.75 -5.47 -15.56
C PHE A 47 -1.86 -6.14 -16.93
N TRP A 48 -1.70 -5.39 -18.04
CA TRP A 48 -1.64 -5.99 -19.38
C TRP A 48 -0.36 -6.80 -19.65
N LEU A 49 0.65 -6.67 -18.80
CA LEU A 49 1.91 -7.42 -18.85
C LEU A 49 1.95 -8.55 -17.82
N GLU A 50 0.95 -8.67 -16.94
CA GLU A 50 0.94 -9.72 -15.91
C GLU A 50 0.59 -11.10 -16.52
N PRO A 51 1.23 -12.21 -16.08
CA PRO A 51 2.37 -12.27 -15.16
C PRO A 51 3.64 -11.66 -15.78
N MET A 52 4.15 -10.60 -15.16
CA MET A 52 5.40 -9.96 -15.56
C MET A 52 6.49 -10.42 -14.61
N ILE A 53 7.42 -11.23 -15.10
CA ILE A 53 8.57 -11.65 -14.30
C ILE A 53 9.71 -10.67 -14.49
N GLU A 54 10.51 -10.48 -13.45
CA GLU A 54 11.72 -9.65 -13.52
C GLU A 54 12.93 -10.49 -13.11
N VAL A 55 14.09 -10.21 -13.69
CA VAL A 55 15.37 -10.81 -13.31
C VAL A 55 16.31 -9.70 -12.86
N GLU A 56 16.97 -9.89 -11.72
CA GLU A 56 17.94 -8.94 -11.21
C GLU A 56 19.27 -9.02 -11.99
N THR A 57 19.74 -7.87 -12.49
CA THR A 57 21.00 -7.76 -13.25
C THR A 57 21.82 -6.57 -12.73
N PRO A 58 23.13 -6.48 -13.06
CA PRO A 58 23.95 -5.32 -12.71
C PRO A 58 23.44 -3.99 -13.27
N GLN A 59 22.66 -4.00 -14.36
CA GLN A 59 22.09 -2.81 -14.99
C GLN A 59 20.71 -2.42 -14.43
N GLY A 60 20.18 -3.21 -13.47
CA GLY A 60 18.82 -3.08 -12.96
C GLY A 60 17.97 -4.30 -13.27
N ARG A 61 16.68 -4.24 -12.96
CA ARG A 61 15.77 -5.36 -13.20
C ARG A 61 15.31 -5.39 -14.66
N PHE A 62 15.44 -6.54 -15.29
CA PHE A 62 15.00 -6.77 -16.66
C PHE A 62 13.70 -7.58 -16.67
N ALA A 63 12.71 -7.16 -17.46
CA ALA A 63 11.37 -7.74 -17.46
C ALA A 63 11.08 -8.64 -18.65
N TYR A 64 10.23 -9.64 -18.40
CA TYR A 64 9.57 -10.46 -19.40
C TYR A 64 8.07 -10.52 -19.11
N GLY A 65 7.21 -10.34 -20.12
CA GLY A 65 5.77 -10.39 -19.91
C GLY A 65 4.92 -10.18 -21.17
N PRO A 66 3.64 -10.59 -21.15
CA PRO A 66 3.05 -11.50 -20.17
C PRO A 66 3.55 -12.94 -20.37
N VAL A 67 3.99 -13.59 -19.28
CA VAL A 67 4.53 -14.95 -19.29
C VAL A 67 3.46 -15.96 -18.91
N ALA A 68 3.24 -16.97 -19.76
CA ALA A 68 2.45 -18.14 -19.44
C ALA A 68 3.35 -19.31 -19.01
N PRO A 69 2.83 -20.33 -18.30
CA PRO A 69 3.63 -21.51 -17.95
C PRO A 69 4.28 -22.20 -19.16
N ALA A 70 3.62 -22.18 -20.32
CA ALA A 70 4.15 -22.76 -21.56
C ALA A 70 5.34 -21.99 -22.14
N ASP A 71 5.54 -20.72 -21.77
CA ASP A 71 6.66 -19.89 -22.22
C ASP A 71 7.95 -20.16 -21.40
N VAL A 72 7.85 -20.91 -20.29
CA VAL A 72 8.97 -21.05 -19.34
C VAL A 72 10.15 -21.80 -19.96
N ALA A 73 9.91 -22.94 -20.63
CA ALA A 73 11.00 -23.69 -21.25
C ALA A 73 11.79 -22.83 -22.26
N SER A 74 11.10 -22.05 -23.11
CA SER A 74 11.75 -21.19 -24.10
C SER A 74 12.48 -20.00 -23.46
N LEU A 75 12.03 -19.50 -22.30
CA LEU A 75 12.76 -18.50 -21.53
C LEU A 75 14.09 -19.07 -21.02
N PHE A 76 14.11 -20.30 -20.51
CA PHE A 76 15.36 -20.96 -20.10
C PHE A 76 16.26 -21.28 -21.30
N ASP A 77 15.70 -21.69 -22.44
CA ASP A 77 16.48 -21.91 -23.68
C ASP A 77 17.17 -20.61 -24.15
N ALA A 78 16.51 -19.48 -23.95
CA ALA A 78 17.06 -18.16 -24.26
C ALA A 78 17.99 -17.60 -23.17
N ASP A 79 18.21 -18.30 -22.05
CA ASP A 79 18.96 -17.80 -20.88
C ASP A 79 18.41 -16.47 -20.35
N PHE A 80 17.10 -16.43 -20.07
CA PHE A 80 16.44 -15.25 -19.50
C PHE A 80 17.07 -14.79 -18.17
N THR A 81 17.73 -15.70 -17.43
CA THR A 81 18.46 -15.39 -16.19
C THR A 81 19.64 -14.45 -16.40
N ALA A 82 20.16 -14.34 -17.62
CA ALA A 82 21.18 -13.36 -18.01
C ALA A 82 20.58 -12.17 -18.79
N ALA A 83 19.27 -11.91 -18.65
CA ALA A 83 18.54 -10.83 -19.32
C ALA A 83 18.71 -10.81 -20.84
N ARG A 84 18.67 -12.00 -21.45
CA ARG A 84 18.81 -12.19 -22.90
C ARG A 84 17.50 -11.89 -23.65
N ALA A 85 17.65 -11.69 -24.96
CA ALA A 85 16.52 -11.44 -25.85
C ALA A 85 15.57 -12.65 -25.89
N HIS A 86 14.28 -12.37 -25.85
CA HIS A 86 13.19 -13.34 -25.99
C HIS A 86 11.98 -12.59 -26.57
N PRO A 87 11.04 -13.23 -27.28
CA PRO A 87 9.84 -12.54 -27.77
C PRO A 87 8.99 -11.85 -26.68
N LYS A 88 9.16 -12.27 -25.42
CA LYS A 88 8.51 -11.66 -24.24
C LYS A 88 9.37 -10.61 -23.53
N ALA A 89 10.59 -10.33 -23.99
CA ALA A 89 11.49 -9.37 -23.36
C ALA A 89 10.92 -7.94 -23.46
N LEU A 90 10.91 -7.24 -22.34
CA LEU A 90 10.38 -5.88 -22.21
C LEU A 90 11.48 -4.84 -21.98
N GLY A 91 12.71 -5.28 -21.72
CA GLY A 91 13.83 -4.39 -21.38
C GLY A 91 13.96 -4.15 -19.88
N LEU A 92 14.67 -3.08 -19.53
CA LEU A 92 14.76 -2.62 -18.14
C LEU A 92 13.39 -2.15 -17.65
N VAL A 93 12.96 -2.64 -16.49
CA VAL A 93 11.62 -2.37 -15.92
C VAL A 93 11.35 -0.88 -15.80
N GLU A 94 12.32 -0.13 -15.26
CA GLU A 94 12.21 1.31 -15.03
C GLU A 94 12.22 2.13 -16.34
N GLU A 95 12.58 1.51 -17.46
CA GLU A 95 12.55 2.13 -18.80
C GLU A 95 11.25 1.87 -19.56
N ILE A 96 10.34 1.07 -19.01
CA ILE A 96 9.01 0.88 -19.59
C ILE A 96 8.26 2.22 -19.53
N ASP A 97 7.92 2.76 -20.71
CA ASP A 97 7.35 4.11 -20.88
C ASP A 97 6.25 4.49 -19.89
N THR A 98 5.30 3.58 -19.64
CA THR A 98 4.16 3.81 -18.73
C THR A 98 4.55 3.85 -17.26
N LEU A 99 5.65 3.20 -16.87
CA LEU A 99 6.17 3.24 -15.50
C LEU A 99 7.09 4.45 -15.33
N LYS A 100 8.01 4.67 -16.28
CA LYS A 100 8.99 5.77 -16.27
C LYS A 100 8.37 7.16 -16.15
N ARG A 101 7.16 7.35 -16.71
CA ARG A 101 6.44 8.63 -16.71
C ARG A 101 5.65 8.90 -15.43
N GLN A 102 5.60 7.96 -14.48
CA GLN A 102 4.88 8.13 -13.22
C GLN A 102 5.67 8.96 -12.21
N GLN A 103 4.95 9.51 -11.24
CA GLN A 103 5.51 10.21 -10.06
C GLN A 103 5.12 9.40 -8.83
N ARG A 104 5.78 8.24 -8.66
CA ARG A 104 5.46 7.27 -7.62
C ARG A 104 5.97 7.70 -6.24
N LEU A 105 5.15 8.44 -5.50
CA LEU A 105 5.46 8.78 -4.11
C LEU A 105 5.01 7.66 -3.18
N ILE A 106 3.78 7.16 -3.37
CA ILE A 106 3.13 6.16 -2.52
C ILE A 106 3.48 4.75 -3.01
N PHE A 107 3.47 4.49 -4.32
CA PHE A 107 3.67 3.16 -4.92
C PHE A 107 5.12 2.89 -5.35
N SER A 108 6.09 3.62 -4.81
CA SER A 108 7.51 3.46 -5.15
C SER A 108 8.05 2.05 -4.89
N ARG A 109 7.52 1.35 -3.87
CA ARG A 109 7.94 -0.02 -3.51
C ARG A 109 7.05 -1.13 -4.06
N CYS A 110 5.82 -0.83 -4.50
CA CYS A 110 4.91 -1.84 -5.03
C CYS A 110 5.47 -2.48 -6.31
N GLY A 111 5.72 -3.80 -6.24
CA GLY A 111 6.39 -4.58 -7.29
C GLY A 111 7.92 -4.59 -7.21
N VAL A 112 8.51 -3.83 -6.28
CA VAL A 112 9.95 -3.81 -6.03
C VAL A 112 10.32 -4.77 -4.90
N VAL A 113 9.62 -4.69 -3.78
CA VAL A 113 9.94 -5.41 -2.54
C VAL A 113 9.21 -6.75 -2.45
N ASP A 114 9.75 -7.68 -1.65
CA ASP A 114 8.93 -8.72 -1.04
C ASP A 114 7.98 -8.06 0.00
N PRO A 115 6.65 -8.14 -0.18
CA PRO A 115 5.68 -7.45 0.69
C PRO A 115 5.77 -7.86 2.17
N LEU A 116 6.30 -9.05 2.47
CA LEU A 116 6.43 -9.57 3.82
C LEU A 116 7.87 -9.47 4.37
N SER A 117 8.77 -8.80 3.66
CA SER A 117 10.15 -8.56 4.10
C SER A 117 10.28 -7.15 4.68
N LEU A 118 10.31 -7.05 6.01
CA LEU A 118 10.57 -5.77 6.68
C LEU A 118 11.97 -5.23 6.36
N ASP A 119 12.93 -6.11 6.07
CA ASP A 119 14.28 -5.70 5.64
C ASP A 119 14.28 -5.10 4.24
N ASP A 120 13.49 -5.65 3.30
CA ASP A 120 13.30 -4.99 2.00
C ASP A 120 12.63 -3.64 2.19
N TYR A 121 11.59 -3.56 3.04
CA TYR A 121 10.91 -2.30 3.34
C TYR A 121 11.90 -1.23 3.83
N ARG A 122 12.72 -1.54 4.84
CA ARG A 122 13.75 -0.65 5.38
C ARG A 122 14.81 -0.26 4.35
N ARG A 123 15.33 -1.23 3.58
CA ARG A 123 16.32 -0.97 2.51
C ARG A 123 15.83 0.01 1.46
N HIS A 124 14.51 0.12 1.27
CA HIS A 124 13.87 1.04 0.33
C HIS A 124 13.23 2.25 1.03
N GLY A 125 13.84 2.69 2.13
CA GLY A 125 13.48 3.92 2.85
C GLY A 125 12.27 3.82 3.78
N GLY A 126 11.73 2.61 3.99
CA GLY A 126 10.70 2.37 4.98
C GLY A 126 11.17 2.69 6.41
N LEU A 127 10.24 3.11 7.27
CA LEU A 127 10.41 3.59 8.65
C LEU A 127 11.03 4.98 8.81
N ALA A 128 11.66 5.54 7.77
CA ALA A 128 12.24 6.89 7.86
C ALA A 128 11.19 7.96 8.24
N GLY A 129 9.94 7.79 7.80
CA GLY A 129 8.84 8.69 8.16
C GLY A 129 8.44 8.57 9.62
N LEU A 130 8.28 7.34 10.11
CA LEU A 130 7.94 7.08 11.51
C LEU A 130 9.06 7.49 12.48
N GLU A 131 10.32 7.22 12.14
CA GLU A 131 11.49 7.67 12.92
C GLU A 131 11.52 9.20 13.03
N ARG A 132 11.29 9.92 11.92
CA ARG A 132 11.17 11.39 11.94
C ARG A 132 9.97 11.84 12.76
N ALA A 133 8.82 11.17 12.66
CA ALA A 133 7.63 11.51 13.45
C ALA A 133 7.87 11.34 14.96
N LEU A 134 8.54 10.26 15.37
CA LEU A 134 8.95 10.02 16.76
C LEU A 134 9.87 11.12 17.29
N ALA A 135 10.84 11.56 16.48
CA ALA A 135 11.75 12.65 16.83
C ALA A 135 11.06 14.03 16.91
N LEU A 136 10.13 14.31 16.00
CA LEU A 136 9.36 15.56 15.96
C LEU A 136 8.33 15.65 17.09
N GLY A 137 7.73 14.53 17.45
CA GLY A 137 6.62 14.45 18.39
C GLY A 137 5.24 14.76 17.77
N PRO A 138 4.16 14.61 18.55
CA PRO A 138 2.79 14.60 18.03
C PRO A 138 2.37 15.90 17.33
N THR A 139 2.60 17.04 17.97
CA THR A 139 2.17 18.36 17.46
C THR A 139 2.85 18.69 16.13
N GLN A 140 4.17 18.57 16.07
CA GLN A 140 4.95 18.86 14.87
C GLN A 140 4.63 17.87 13.74
N THR A 141 4.32 16.61 14.06
CA THR A 141 3.83 15.63 13.07
C THR A 141 2.53 16.10 12.41
N ILE A 142 1.56 16.62 13.19
CA ILE A 142 0.31 17.18 12.65
C ILE A 142 0.60 18.41 11.76
N GLU A 143 1.51 19.29 12.17
CA GLU A 143 1.88 20.47 11.38
C GLU A 143 2.56 20.10 10.05
N GLU A 144 3.39 19.06 10.01
CA GLU A 144 3.96 18.53 8.76
C GLU A 144 2.87 18.00 7.81
N VAL A 145 1.90 17.24 8.33
CA VAL A 145 0.77 16.74 7.54
C VAL A 145 -0.12 17.89 7.05
N LEU A 146 -0.31 18.94 7.84
CA LEU A 146 -1.02 20.15 7.40
C LEU A 146 -0.27 20.91 6.31
N ALA A 147 1.04 21.11 6.50
CA ALA A 147 1.91 21.78 5.53
C ALA A 147 1.94 21.05 4.18
N SER A 148 1.75 19.72 4.19
CA SER A 148 1.65 18.91 2.97
C SER A 148 0.43 19.22 2.10
N GLY A 149 -0.62 19.78 2.69
CA GLY A 149 -1.90 19.95 1.99
C GLY A 149 -2.58 18.62 1.65
N LEU A 150 -2.21 17.51 2.30
CA LEU A 150 -2.83 16.21 2.10
C LEU A 150 -4.34 16.28 2.39
N ARG A 151 -5.12 15.74 1.46
CA ARG A 151 -6.57 15.62 1.55
C ARG A 151 -6.94 14.15 1.54
N GLY A 152 -8.05 13.80 2.18
CA GLY A 152 -8.57 12.43 2.22
C GLY A 152 -8.74 11.86 0.81
N ARG A 153 -8.14 10.69 0.59
CA ARG A 153 -8.08 10.00 -0.72
C ARG A 153 -9.27 9.08 -1.00
N GLY A 154 -10.16 8.88 -0.03
CA GLY A 154 -11.43 8.17 -0.20
C GLY A 154 -12.56 9.01 -0.80
N GLY A 155 -12.27 9.95 -1.70
CA GLY A 155 -13.28 10.75 -2.42
C GLY A 155 -13.66 12.10 -1.80
N ALA A 156 -14.02 12.15 -0.51
CA ALA A 156 -14.54 13.39 0.11
C ALA A 156 -13.53 14.56 0.19
N GLY A 157 -12.22 14.28 0.08
CA GLY A 157 -11.20 15.32 -0.02
C GLY A 157 -11.09 16.24 1.20
N PHE A 158 -11.49 15.82 2.39
CA PHE A 158 -11.32 16.64 3.60
C PHE A 158 -9.83 16.74 4.00
N PRO A 159 -9.30 17.90 4.44
CA PRO A 159 -7.89 18.03 4.82
C PRO A 159 -7.50 17.09 5.97
N THR A 160 -6.54 16.19 5.72
CA THR A 160 -6.17 15.12 6.67
C THR A 160 -5.61 15.69 7.96
N GLY A 161 -4.70 16.67 7.87
CA GLY A 161 -4.10 17.29 9.05
C GLY A 161 -5.12 18.01 9.95
N ILE A 162 -6.18 18.59 9.38
CA ILE A 162 -7.26 19.22 10.17
C ILE A 162 -8.02 18.14 10.95
N LYS A 163 -8.35 17.02 10.30
CA LYS A 163 -9.01 15.88 10.95
C LYS A 163 -8.18 15.37 12.13
N TRP A 164 -6.87 15.22 11.95
CA TRP A 164 -5.96 14.76 13.00
C TRP A 164 -5.86 15.77 14.14
N ARG A 165 -5.73 17.07 13.84
CA ARG A 165 -5.75 18.14 14.83
C ARG A 165 -7.01 18.12 15.70
N THR A 166 -8.19 17.90 15.08
CA THR A 166 -9.44 17.79 15.83
C THR A 166 -9.39 16.62 16.82
N VAL A 167 -9.00 15.42 16.38
CA VAL A 167 -8.92 14.24 17.27
C VAL A 167 -7.87 14.44 18.36
N ALA A 168 -6.72 15.03 18.04
CA ALA A 168 -5.66 15.33 19.01
C ALA A 168 -6.16 16.28 20.11
N GLY A 169 -6.97 17.29 19.76
CA GLY A 169 -7.51 18.29 20.68
C GLY A 169 -8.62 17.80 21.61
N VAL A 170 -9.23 16.64 21.35
CA VAL A 170 -10.26 16.08 22.24
C VAL A 170 -9.60 15.30 23.38
N ALA A 171 -9.91 15.67 24.63
CA ALA A 171 -9.47 14.92 25.81
C ALA A 171 -10.25 13.59 25.92
N ALA A 172 -9.52 12.48 25.94
CA ALA A 172 -10.08 11.15 26.14
C ALA A 172 -9.01 10.21 26.73
N ASP A 173 -9.47 9.23 27.50
CA ASP A 173 -8.71 8.09 28.01
C ASP A 173 -8.24 7.14 26.89
N GLN A 174 -9.03 7.05 25.82
CA GLN A 174 -8.74 6.22 24.64
C GLN A 174 -9.10 6.99 23.37
N LYS A 175 -8.25 6.85 22.35
CA LYS A 175 -8.50 7.31 20.98
C LYS A 175 -8.20 6.19 20.00
N TYR A 176 -8.80 6.24 18.82
CA TYR A 176 -8.66 5.20 17.80
C TYR A 176 -8.16 5.74 16.46
N VAL A 177 -7.42 4.89 15.75
CA VAL A 177 -7.09 5.08 14.33
C VAL A 177 -7.82 4.01 13.52
N VAL A 178 -8.69 4.42 12.60
CA VAL A 178 -9.48 3.51 11.78
C VAL A 178 -9.12 3.73 10.32
N CYS A 179 -8.63 2.67 9.69
CA CYS A 179 -8.42 2.60 8.26
C CYS A 179 -9.64 2.01 7.57
N ASN A 180 -10.19 2.80 6.66
CA ASN A 180 -11.22 2.35 5.73
C ASN A 180 -10.54 1.74 4.51
N ALA A 181 -10.56 0.41 4.42
CA ALA A 181 -10.08 -0.40 3.32
C ALA A 181 -11.22 -1.23 2.69
N ASP A 182 -12.45 -0.67 2.71
CA ASP A 182 -13.62 -1.32 2.12
C ASP A 182 -13.60 -1.25 0.58
N GLU A 183 -12.90 -0.27 -0.02
CA GLU A 183 -12.69 -0.06 -1.47
C GLU A 183 -13.78 -0.70 -2.35
N GLY A 184 -15.04 -0.32 -2.09
CA GLY A 184 -16.21 -0.98 -2.67
C GLY A 184 -16.56 -0.52 -4.08
N ASP A 185 -15.97 0.60 -4.52
CA ASP A 185 -16.23 1.18 -5.84
C ASP A 185 -15.70 0.29 -6.97
N SER A 186 -16.45 0.17 -8.06
CA SER A 186 -15.98 -0.55 -9.23
C SER A 186 -14.83 0.20 -9.90
N GLY A 187 -13.80 -0.53 -10.32
CA GLY A 187 -12.65 0.03 -11.04
C GLY A 187 -11.54 0.58 -10.14
N THR A 188 -11.71 0.51 -8.82
CA THR A 188 -10.67 0.83 -7.85
C THR A 188 -9.97 -0.44 -7.36
N PHE A 189 -8.68 -0.34 -7.10
CA PHE A 189 -7.82 -1.44 -6.64
C PHE A 189 -6.50 -0.95 -6.03
N ALA A 190 -6.36 0.35 -5.78
CA ALA A 190 -5.12 0.90 -5.27
C ALA A 190 -4.93 0.52 -3.79
N ASP A 191 -6.00 0.54 -3.00
CA ASP A 191 -5.97 0.11 -1.61
C ASP A 191 -5.58 -1.37 -1.54
N ARG A 192 -6.22 -2.21 -2.39
CA ARG A 192 -5.89 -3.63 -2.56
C ARG A 192 -4.41 -3.84 -2.87
N MET A 193 -3.92 -3.20 -3.94
CA MET A 193 -2.54 -3.34 -4.39
C MET A 193 -1.54 -2.93 -3.32
N LEU A 194 -1.84 -1.89 -2.54
CA LEU A 194 -0.95 -1.45 -1.47
C LEU A 194 -0.91 -2.46 -0.32
N MET A 195 -2.07 -2.96 0.13
CA MET A 195 -2.13 -3.97 1.20
C MET A 195 -1.50 -5.31 0.80
N GLU A 196 -1.54 -5.66 -0.48
CA GLU A 196 -0.89 -6.87 -1.00
C GLU A 196 0.60 -6.67 -1.33
N GLY A 197 1.00 -5.46 -1.73
CA GLY A 197 2.32 -5.20 -2.31
C GLY A 197 3.30 -4.41 -1.44
N ASP A 198 2.81 -3.58 -0.51
CA ASP A 198 3.61 -2.78 0.44
C ASP A 198 2.85 -2.57 1.77
N PRO A 199 2.43 -3.64 2.48
CA PRO A 199 1.57 -3.54 3.66
C PRO A 199 2.22 -2.76 4.81
N PHE A 200 3.56 -2.80 4.94
CA PHE A 200 4.28 -2.05 5.96
C PHE A 200 4.13 -0.54 5.82
N LEU A 201 3.89 -0.02 4.60
CA LEU A 201 3.61 1.40 4.39
C LEU A 201 2.30 1.85 5.05
N LEU A 202 1.26 1.02 4.96
CA LEU A 202 0.00 1.29 5.65
C LEU A 202 0.17 1.21 7.17
N ILE A 203 0.89 0.19 7.66
CA ILE A 203 1.20 0.04 9.09
C ILE A 203 1.95 1.28 9.60
N GLU A 204 2.99 1.72 8.90
CA GLU A 204 3.77 2.91 9.25
C GLU A 204 2.90 4.17 9.25
N GLY A 205 2.07 4.36 8.23
CA GLY A 205 1.18 5.52 8.16
C GLY A 205 0.15 5.57 9.29
N MET A 206 -0.38 4.42 9.70
CA MET A 206 -1.27 4.33 10.85
C MET A 206 -0.54 4.57 12.18
N ALA A 207 0.69 4.09 12.32
CA ALA A 207 1.54 4.34 13.48
C ALA A 207 1.88 5.83 13.64
N ILE A 208 2.21 6.52 12.54
CA ILE A 208 2.41 7.97 12.51
C ILE A 208 1.13 8.70 12.96
N ALA A 209 -0.03 8.30 12.43
CA ALA A 209 -1.30 8.89 12.83
C ALA A 209 -1.61 8.68 14.32
N ALA A 210 -1.33 7.49 14.83
CA ALA A 210 -1.55 7.13 16.22
C ALA A 210 -0.67 7.96 17.16
N LEU A 211 0.61 8.10 16.84
CA LEU A 211 1.54 8.98 17.53
C LEU A 211 1.03 10.43 17.52
N ALA A 212 0.60 10.93 16.36
CA ALA A 212 0.14 12.30 16.17
C ALA A 212 -1.08 12.63 17.04
N VAL A 213 -2.05 11.72 17.15
CA VAL A 213 -3.31 11.99 17.87
C VAL A 213 -3.36 11.46 19.29
N GLY A 214 -2.38 10.66 19.70
CA GLY A 214 -2.34 9.99 21.00
C GLY A 214 -3.27 8.78 21.08
N ALA A 215 -3.42 8.03 19.98
CA ALA A 215 -4.16 6.78 19.96
C ALA A 215 -3.22 5.58 20.20
N THR A 216 -3.73 4.55 20.86
CA THR A 216 -2.97 3.31 21.17
C THR A 216 -3.53 2.08 20.45
N ARG A 217 -4.69 2.22 19.78
CA ARG A 217 -5.37 1.13 19.08
C ARG A 217 -5.81 1.55 17.70
N GLY A 218 -5.49 0.70 16.73
CA GLY A 218 -5.84 0.84 15.32
C GLY A 218 -6.74 -0.29 14.84
N TYR A 219 -7.60 0.00 13.88
CA TYR A 219 -8.38 -1.00 13.15
C TYR A 219 -8.23 -0.78 11.66
N VAL A 220 -8.07 -1.86 10.89
CA VAL A 220 -8.19 -1.83 9.43
C VAL A 220 -9.40 -2.64 9.04
N TYR A 221 -10.42 -1.97 8.52
CA TYR A 221 -11.65 -2.62 8.03
C TYR A 221 -11.46 -2.97 6.56
N ILE A 222 -11.23 -4.24 6.27
CA ILE A 222 -10.93 -4.77 4.93
C ILE A 222 -12.17 -5.49 4.40
N ARG A 223 -12.63 -5.16 3.19
CA ARG A 223 -13.78 -5.84 2.58
C ARG A 223 -13.57 -7.36 2.46
N SER A 224 -14.66 -8.12 2.55
CA SER A 224 -14.65 -9.59 2.41
C SER A 224 -14.10 -10.09 1.08
N GLU A 225 -14.21 -9.29 0.04
CA GLU A 225 -13.84 -9.64 -1.33
C GLU A 225 -12.32 -9.52 -1.59
N TYR A 226 -11.55 -9.03 -0.61
CA TYR A 226 -10.09 -8.97 -0.65
C TYR A 226 -9.42 -9.98 0.31
N PRO A 227 -9.63 -11.30 0.14
CA PRO A 227 -9.03 -12.31 1.02
C PRO A 227 -7.49 -12.32 0.91
N HIS A 228 -6.92 -12.00 -0.25
CA HIS A 228 -5.47 -11.91 -0.45
C HIS A 228 -4.89 -10.73 0.34
N ALA A 229 -5.50 -9.55 0.25
CA ALA A 229 -5.08 -8.39 1.04
C ALA A 229 -5.20 -8.67 2.55
N PHE A 230 -6.31 -9.27 3.00
CA PHE A 230 -6.48 -9.64 4.41
C PHE A 230 -5.39 -10.61 4.89
N ALA A 231 -5.07 -11.64 4.12
CA ALA A 231 -4.04 -12.62 4.46
C ALA A 231 -2.64 -12.00 4.50
N THR A 232 -2.25 -11.25 3.45
CA THR A 232 -0.95 -10.59 3.38
C THR A 232 -0.79 -9.54 4.47
N PHE A 233 -1.80 -8.70 4.68
CA PHE A 233 -1.76 -7.67 5.71
C PHE A 233 -1.71 -8.27 7.12
N SER A 234 -2.46 -9.33 7.40
CA SER A 234 -2.40 -10.02 8.69
C SER A 234 -1.01 -10.59 8.96
N ALA A 235 -0.38 -11.22 7.96
CA ALA A 235 1.00 -11.70 8.09
C ALA A 235 2.00 -10.55 8.29
N ALA A 236 1.78 -9.39 7.66
CA ALA A 236 2.59 -8.21 7.87
C ALA A 236 2.43 -7.63 9.29
N LEU A 237 1.21 -7.65 9.86
CA LEU A 237 0.97 -7.24 11.25
C LEU A 237 1.75 -8.12 12.23
N ASP A 238 1.77 -9.43 12.04
CA ASP A 238 2.51 -10.35 12.90
C ASP A 238 4.02 -10.10 12.82
N ARG A 239 4.54 -9.86 11.61
CA ARG A 239 5.95 -9.49 11.40
C ARG A 239 6.28 -8.12 12.00
N ALA A 240 5.38 -7.15 11.90
CA ALA A 240 5.55 -5.83 12.50
C ALA A 240 5.61 -5.92 14.03
N ARG A 241 4.74 -6.72 14.66
CA ARG A 241 4.79 -6.98 16.11
C ARG A 241 6.09 -7.68 16.52
N ALA A 242 6.49 -8.72 15.80
CA ALA A 242 7.72 -9.46 16.08
C ALA A 242 8.98 -8.57 15.99
N ALA A 243 8.95 -7.55 15.12
CA ALA A 243 10.03 -6.58 14.95
C ALA A 243 9.91 -5.35 15.87
N GLY A 244 8.93 -5.30 16.78
CA GLY A 244 8.70 -4.16 17.67
C GLY A 244 8.15 -2.90 16.99
N LEU A 245 7.68 -2.97 15.74
CA LEU A 245 7.01 -1.86 15.05
C LEU A 245 5.59 -1.62 15.58
N LEU A 246 4.95 -2.67 16.09
CA LEU A 246 3.65 -2.60 16.77
C LEU A 246 3.76 -3.28 18.13
N GLY A 247 2.93 -2.85 19.07
CA GLY A 247 2.83 -3.42 20.41
C GLY A 247 2.94 -2.36 21.52
N PRO A 248 3.40 -2.76 22.72
CA PRO A 248 3.44 -1.87 23.89
C PRO A 248 4.53 -0.80 23.82
N ASP A 249 5.56 -1.03 23.00
CA ASP A 249 6.71 -0.14 22.86
C ASP A 249 7.21 -0.09 21.40
N MET A 250 6.52 0.71 20.59
CA MET A 250 6.81 0.90 19.18
C MET A 250 8.22 1.45 18.98
N LEU A 251 9.08 0.67 18.34
CA LEU A 251 10.49 0.94 18.06
C LEU A 251 11.31 1.34 19.30
N GLY A 252 10.93 0.90 20.49
CA GLY A 252 11.63 1.24 21.74
C GLY A 252 11.46 2.70 22.18
N SER A 253 10.40 3.38 21.71
CA SER A 253 10.15 4.81 21.95
C SER A 253 9.39 5.14 23.25
N GLY A 254 8.92 4.13 23.98
CA GLY A 254 7.97 4.25 25.10
C GLY A 254 6.54 4.54 24.66
N ARG A 255 6.19 4.40 23.37
CA ARG A 255 4.85 4.65 22.82
C ARG A 255 4.18 3.34 22.40
N ALA A 256 2.98 3.08 22.87
CA ALA A 256 2.20 1.90 22.49
C ALA A 256 1.30 2.19 21.28
N PHE A 257 1.30 1.29 20.30
CA PHE A 257 0.30 1.26 19.24
C PHE A 257 0.21 -0.13 18.63
N ASP A 258 -1.01 -0.63 18.42
CA ASP A 258 -1.24 -1.93 17.81
C ASP A 258 -2.51 -1.91 16.96
N ILE A 259 -2.55 -2.74 15.92
CA ILE A 259 -3.55 -2.71 14.85
C ILE A 259 -4.26 -4.06 14.76
N GLU A 260 -5.59 -4.06 14.73
CA GLU A 260 -6.39 -5.24 14.42
C GLU A 260 -6.97 -5.15 12.99
N ALA A 261 -6.79 -6.20 12.18
CA ALA A 261 -7.46 -6.33 10.91
C ALA A 261 -8.87 -6.91 11.13
N ARG A 262 -9.90 -6.25 10.57
CA ARG A 262 -11.30 -6.67 10.63
C ARG A 262 -11.81 -6.92 9.24
N LEU A 263 -12.30 -8.14 9.00
CA LEU A 263 -12.91 -8.50 7.73
C LEU A 263 -14.37 -8.05 7.72
N GLY A 264 -14.75 -7.31 6.67
CA GLY A 264 -16.12 -6.91 6.41
C GLY A 264 -17.01 -8.08 5.98
N ALA A 265 -18.28 -7.79 5.71
CA ALA A 265 -19.31 -8.79 5.40
C ALA A 265 -20.13 -8.43 4.15
N GLY A 266 -19.47 -7.94 3.09
CA GLY A 266 -20.08 -7.76 1.76
C GLY A 266 -21.06 -6.60 1.61
N ALA A 267 -20.95 -5.55 2.42
CA ALA A 267 -21.86 -4.41 2.39
C ALA A 267 -21.17 -3.13 1.90
N TYR A 268 -21.44 -2.70 0.67
CA TYR A 268 -20.89 -1.46 0.07
C TYR A 268 -21.10 -0.21 0.94
N ILE A 269 -22.22 -0.13 1.66
CA ILE A 269 -22.52 1.00 2.55
C ILE A 269 -21.53 1.11 3.71
N CYS A 270 -20.80 0.05 4.06
CA CYS A 270 -19.73 0.09 5.06
C CYS A 270 -18.48 0.85 4.57
N GLY A 271 -18.42 1.27 3.31
CA GLY A 271 -17.46 2.28 2.85
C GLY A 271 -17.75 3.68 3.41
N GLU A 272 -18.97 3.96 3.87
CA GLU A 272 -19.28 5.21 4.59
C GLU A 272 -18.73 5.14 6.02
N GLU A 273 -18.08 6.22 6.47
CA GLU A 273 -17.28 6.22 7.69
C GLU A 273 -18.06 5.85 8.97
N THR A 274 -19.34 6.21 9.12
CA THR A 274 -20.12 5.86 10.31
C THR A 274 -20.76 4.48 10.24
N SER A 275 -21.16 4.05 9.05
CA SER A 275 -21.61 2.67 8.81
C SER A 275 -20.47 1.67 9.07
N LEU A 276 -19.24 2.02 8.67
CA LEU A 276 -18.03 1.28 9.00
C LEU A 276 -17.85 1.10 10.51
N LEU A 277 -18.05 2.18 11.29
CA LEU A 277 -17.96 2.13 12.75
C LEU A 277 -19.02 1.23 13.37
N GLU A 278 -20.28 1.28 12.89
CA GLU A 278 -21.32 0.35 13.34
C GLU A 278 -20.90 -1.10 13.11
N SER A 279 -20.36 -1.41 11.92
CA SER A 279 -19.86 -2.74 11.59
C SER A 279 -18.71 -3.20 12.50
N LEU A 280 -17.74 -2.32 12.77
CA LEU A 280 -16.64 -2.59 13.71
C LEU A 280 -17.13 -2.86 15.14
N GLU A 281 -18.22 -2.21 15.54
CA GLU A 281 -18.88 -2.41 16.84
C GLU A 281 -19.78 -3.66 16.88
N GLY A 282 -19.82 -4.46 15.81
CA GLY A 282 -20.62 -5.68 15.74
C GLY A 282 -22.11 -5.45 15.47
N LYS A 283 -22.48 -4.25 15.00
CA LYS A 283 -23.85 -3.88 14.66
C LYS A 283 -24.07 -3.94 13.14
N ARG A 284 -25.31 -3.72 12.72
CA ARG A 284 -25.64 -3.57 11.30
C ARG A 284 -25.02 -2.28 10.77
N GLY A 285 -24.42 -2.31 9.58
CA GLY A 285 -23.85 -1.14 8.89
C GLY A 285 -24.91 -0.12 8.48
N GLN A 286 -25.43 0.64 9.45
CA GLN A 286 -26.35 1.75 9.26
C GLN A 286 -25.58 3.06 9.41
N VAL A 287 -25.84 4.02 8.52
CA VAL A 287 -25.25 5.35 8.62
C VAL A 287 -25.79 6.05 9.88
N ARG A 288 -24.89 6.62 10.68
CA ARG A 288 -25.26 7.43 11.85
C ARG A 288 -25.61 8.85 11.41
N ALA A 289 -26.57 9.47 12.09
CA ALA A 289 -26.81 10.89 11.93
C ALA A 289 -25.56 11.69 12.35
N LYS A 290 -25.22 12.74 11.59
CA LYS A 290 -24.18 13.72 11.94
C LYS A 290 -24.88 15.06 12.18
N PRO A 291 -24.64 15.77 13.31
CA PRO A 291 -23.65 15.53 14.37
C PRO A 291 -24.00 14.39 15.36
N PRO A 292 -23.01 13.87 16.14
CA PRO A 292 -21.60 14.31 16.24
C PRO A 292 -20.68 13.76 15.14
N LEU A 293 -19.56 14.44 14.91
CA LEU A 293 -18.52 13.96 13.98
C LEU A 293 -17.72 12.80 14.61
N PRO A 294 -17.28 11.80 13.82
CA PRO A 294 -16.45 10.70 14.33
C PRO A 294 -15.14 11.15 15.01
N ALA A 295 -14.60 12.30 14.60
CA ALA A 295 -13.42 12.89 15.21
C ALA A 295 -13.63 13.28 16.69
N ILE A 296 -14.89 13.44 17.13
CA ILE A 296 -15.27 13.75 18.51
C ILE A 296 -15.84 12.51 19.19
N SER A 297 -16.78 11.82 18.52
CA SER A 297 -17.42 10.61 19.02
C SER A 297 -17.59 9.62 17.87
N GLY A 298 -16.60 8.72 17.74
CA GLY A 298 -16.49 7.74 16.66
C GLY A 298 -16.64 6.32 17.16
N LEU A 299 -15.58 5.52 17.01
CA LEU A 299 -15.56 4.11 17.41
C LEU A 299 -15.74 3.98 18.93
N PHE A 300 -16.75 3.21 19.36
CA PHE A 300 -17.14 3.06 20.77
C PHE A 300 -17.42 4.41 21.47
N GLY A 301 -17.87 5.41 20.69
CA GLY A 301 -18.12 6.77 21.16
C GLY A 301 -16.87 7.60 21.48
N LYS A 302 -15.65 7.09 21.18
CA LYS A 302 -14.37 7.76 21.47
C LYS A 302 -13.85 8.56 20.26
N PRO A 303 -12.98 9.57 20.46
CA PRO A 303 -12.38 10.33 19.36
C PRO A 303 -11.62 9.41 18.41
N SER A 304 -11.97 9.44 17.13
CA SER A 304 -11.45 8.49 16.15
C SER A 304 -10.96 9.19 14.89
N VAL A 305 -9.71 8.95 14.51
CA VAL A 305 -9.22 9.27 13.17
C VAL A 305 -9.77 8.22 12.21
N ILE A 306 -10.50 8.64 11.19
CA ILE A 306 -10.92 7.74 10.10
C ILE A 306 -10.33 8.26 8.80
N ASN A 307 -9.51 7.44 8.14
CA ASN A 307 -8.91 7.76 6.86
C ASN A 307 -8.88 6.53 5.94
N ASN A 308 -8.91 6.78 4.64
CA ASN A 308 -8.69 5.75 3.62
C ASN A 308 -7.22 5.30 3.61
N VAL A 309 -6.95 4.08 3.14
CA VAL A 309 -5.62 3.46 3.00
C VAL A 309 -4.59 4.42 2.41
N LEU A 310 -4.85 5.00 1.23
CA LEU A 310 -3.91 5.91 0.55
C LEU A 310 -3.64 7.20 1.31
N SER A 311 -4.58 7.62 2.16
CA SER A 311 -4.37 8.80 3.02
C SER A 311 -3.33 8.49 4.09
N PHE A 312 -3.39 7.32 4.72
CA PHE A 312 -2.34 6.88 5.65
C PHE A 312 -1.03 6.62 4.93
N ALA A 313 -1.06 5.91 3.80
CA ALA A 313 0.12 5.56 3.02
C ALA A 313 0.90 6.76 2.46
N SER A 314 0.25 7.92 2.32
CA SER A 314 0.93 9.17 1.95
C SER A 314 1.81 9.73 3.08
N THR A 315 1.47 9.44 4.34
CA THR A 315 2.08 10.11 5.50
C THR A 315 3.53 9.72 5.75
N PRO A 316 3.97 8.45 5.57
CA PRO A 316 5.40 8.11 5.66
C PRO A 316 6.26 8.91 4.70
N TRP A 317 5.84 9.07 3.44
CA TRP A 317 6.59 9.88 2.46
C TRP A 317 6.65 11.36 2.89
N ILE A 318 5.51 11.91 3.32
CA ILE A 318 5.42 13.29 3.83
C ILE A 318 6.36 13.50 5.01
N LEU A 319 6.40 12.56 5.95
CA LEU A 319 7.24 12.67 7.12
C LEU A 319 8.72 12.41 6.78
N ALA A 320 9.04 11.55 5.84
CA ALA A 320 10.44 11.33 5.44
C ALA A 320 11.03 12.53 4.66
N ASN A 321 10.23 13.21 3.84
CA ASN A 321 10.72 14.24 2.90
C ASN A 321 10.28 15.67 3.25
N GLY A 322 9.36 15.84 4.21
CA GLY A 322 8.78 17.12 4.60
C GLY A 322 7.48 17.44 3.86
N GLY A 323 6.53 18.05 4.58
CA GLY A 323 5.23 18.44 4.04
C GLY A 323 5.33 19.39 2.86
N LYS A 324 6.22 20.38 2.91
CA LYS A 324 6.40 21.32 1.80
C LYS A 324 6.81 20.62 0.50
N ALA A 325 7.71 19.65 0.56
CA ALA A 325 8.12 18.86 -0.62
C ALA A 325 6.95 18.08 -1.22
N TYR A 326 6.04 17.56 -0.39
CA TYR A 326 4.82 16.91 -0.89
C TYR A 326 3.87 17.92 -1.57
N ALA A 327 3.79 19.15 -1.03
CA ALA A 327 2.94 20.22 -1.54
C ALA A 327 3.44 20.83 -2.87
N GLU A 328 4.69 20.59 -3.25
CA GLU A 328 5.25 20.94 -4.57
C GLU A 328 4.62 20.11 -5.70
N TYR A 329 4.12 18.90 -5.39
CA TYR A 329 3.34 18.11 -6.32
C TYR A 329 1.88 18.57 -6.36
N GLY A 330 1.28 18.47 -7.54
CA GLY A 330 -0.12 18.75 -7.77
C GLY A 330 -0.41 20.19 -8.20
N VAL A 331 -1.67 20.59 -8.16
CA VAL A 331 -2.13 21.91 -8.63
C VAL A 331 -3.16 22.52 -7.67
N GLY A 332 -3.09 23.84 -7.45
CA GLY A 332 -4.07 24.58 -6.65
C GLY A 332 -4.21 24.05 -5.23
N ARG A 333 -5.37 23.47 -4.90
CA ARG A 333 -5.65 22.84 -3.59
C ARG A 333 -5.52 21.31 -3.60
N SER A 334 -5.23 20.71 -4.75
CA SER A 334 -5.03 19.29 -4.93
C SER A 334 -3.53 19.02 -4.94
N ARG A 335 -2.96 18.85 -3.75
CA ARG A 335 -1.53 18.64 -3.54
C ARG A 335 -1.16 17.16 -3.46
N GLY A 336 0.10 16.85 -3.77
CA GLY A 336 0.62 15.49 -3.81
C GLY A 336 0.32 14.74 -5.11
N SER A 337 0.50 13.43 -5.06
CA SER A 337 0.13 12.48 -6.10
C SER A 337 -1.18 11.76 -5.79
N GLN A 338 -1.73 11.11 -6.82
CA GLN A 338 -2.82 10.16 -6.76
C GLN A 338 -2.47 8.92 -7.57
N PRO A 339 -2.62 7.71 -7.02
CA PRO A 339 -2.52 6.47 -7.78
C PRO A 339 -3.79 6.28 -8.61
N PHE A 340 -3.84 6.77 -9.85
CA PHE A 340 -5.00 6.58 -10.73
C PHE A 340 -5.13 5.12 -11.18
N GLN A 341 -6.35 4.61 -11.22
CA GLN A 341 -6.65 3.23 -11.60
C GLN A 341 -7.33 3.20 -12.97
N LEU A 342 -6.64 2.66 -13.98
CA LEU A 342 -7.16 2.47 -15.32
C LEU A 342 -7.85 1.10 -15.39
N ALA A 343 -9.19 1.11 -15.45
CA ALA A 343 -10.02 -0.08 -15.39
C ALA A 343 -11.07 -0.12 -16.51
N GLY A 344 -11.73 -1.28 -16.67
CA GLY A 344 -12.79 -1.49 -17.67
C GLY A 344 -12.23 -1.78 -19.07
N ASN A 345 -12.86 -1.21 -20.09
CA ASN A 345 -12.45 -1.41 -21.49
C ASN A 345 -11.26 -0.49 -21.84
N VAL A 346 -10.07 -0.89 -21.42
CA VAL A 346 -8.81 -0.17 -21.64
C VAL A 346 -7.70 -1.13 -22.08
N LYS A 347 -6.93 -0.75 -23.10
CA LYS A 347 -5.86 -1.62 -23.65
C LYS A 347 -4.70 -1.86 -22.68
N ARG A 348 -4.37 -0.86 -21.86
CA ARG A 348 -3.26 -0.86 -20.91
C ARG A 348 -3.77 -0.48 -19.52
N GLY A 349 -4.60 -1.35 -18.96
CA GLY A 349 -5.17 -1.17 -17.62
C GLY A 349 -4.16 -1.40 -16.50
N GLY A 350 -4.37 -0.77 -15.35
CA GLY A 350 -3.42 -0.85 -14.25
C GLY A 350 -3.32 0.44 -13.44
N LEU A 351 -2.23 0.61 -12.71
CA LEU A 351 -1.98 1.74 -11.83
C LEU A 351 -1.05 2.75 -12.49
N VAL A 352 -1.50 4.00 -12.53
CA VAL A 352 -0.70 5.17 -12.91
C VAL A 352 -0.69 6.20 -11.78
N GLU A 353 0.42 6.33 -11.04
CA GLU A 353 0.56 7.37 -10.01
C GLU A 353 1.13 8.66 -10.61
N LEU A 354 0.37 9.74 -10.52
CA LEU A 354 0.76 11.06 -11.03
C LEU A 354 0.38 12.14 -10.02
N ALA A 355 1.10 13.25 -10.05
CA ALA A 355 0.66 14.50 -9.44
C ALA A 355 -0.71 14.92 -9.98
N PHE A 356 -1.53 15.54 -9.13
CA PHE A 356 -2.76 16.16 -9.59
C PHE A 356 -2.49 17.20 -10.68
N GLY A 357 -3.39 17.30 -11.66
CA GLY A 357 -3.25 18.19 -12.82
C GLY A 357 -3.07 17.45 -14.14
N ALA A 358 -2.75 16.14 -14.09
CA ALA A 358 -2.89 15.27 -15.24
C ALA A 358 -4.33 15.29 -15.78
N THR A 359 -4.49 15.30 -17.10
CA THR A 359 -5.82 15.20 -17.73
C THR A 359 -6.17 13.74 -17.97
N ILE A 360 -7.45 13.44 -18.17
CA ILE A 360 -7.93 12.08 -18.48
C ILE A 360 -7.44 11.62 -19.87
N ARG A 361 -7.11 12.55 -20.77
CA ARG A 361 -6.82 12.28 -22.18
C ARG A 361 -5.42 11.70 -22.40
#